data_AF-A0A3Q2CDS3-F1
#
_entry.id   AF-A0A3Q2CDS3-F1
#
_cell.length_a   1.000
_cell.length_b   1.000
_cell.length_c   1.000
_cell.angle_alpha   90.00
_cell.angle_beta   90.00
_cell.angle_gamma   90.00
#
_symmetry.space_group_name_H-M   'P 1'
#
loop_
_entity.id
_entity.type
_entity.pdbx_description
1 polymer ?
#
loop_
_entity_poly.entity_id
_entity_poly.type
_entity_poly.pdbx_seq_one_letter_code
_entity_poly.pdbx_strand_id
1 'polypeptide(L)'
;MDEQTGSPAANTDNSSQRNGDELQKPRRGSWTKGRKRKKPMKDSNAPKAPLTGYVRFMNDRREQLRAERPDVPFPEITRMLGNEWSKLPPEEKQLQRYLDEAERDKERYMRELEKYQKTEAYKHFTRKVQEKQKGKRHRGQKDAEGKDRTVFDIPIFTEEFLNHSKREAEMRQLRKTNMEYEERNAALQKHVESMRGAVERLEGDVMQERERNGLLHQHLETLRQALTSSFSSVPLP
;
A
#
# COMPACT_ATOMS: atom_id res chain seq x y z
N MET A 1 9.56 -21.28 -95.71
CA MET A 1 10.68 -21.04 -96.62
C MET A 1 10.91 -19.52 -96.61
N ASP A 2 11.89 -18.91 -95.96
CA ASP A 2 13.02 -19.38 -95.16
C ASP A 2 13.57 -18.21 -94.32
N GLU A 3 14.31 -18.62 -93.29
CA GLU A 3 15.33 -17.98 -92.44
C GLU A 3 15.81 -16.54 -92.78
N GLN A 4 15.99 -15.66 -91.79
CA GLN A 4 17.23 -15.50 -90.98
C GLN A 4 18.47 -15.35 -91.89
N THR A 5 19.25 -14.25 -91.86
CA THR A 5 20.12 -13.83 -90.76
C THR A 5 20.69 -12.43 -90.99
N GLY A 6 21.03 -11.72 -89.91
CA GLY A 6 21.94 -10.57 -89.95
C GLY A 6 22.25 -10.00 -88.56
N SER A 7 23.21 -10.60 -87.85
CA SER A 7 23.95 -10.02 -86.70
C SER A 7 25.21 -9.27 -87.23
N PRO A 8 26.03 -8.51 -86.43
CA PRO A 8 26.23 -8.58 -84.97
C PRO A 8 26.53 -7.27 -84.16
N ALA A 9 26.42 -7.42 -82.83
CA ALA A 9 27.24 -6.91 -81.70
C ALA A 9 27.46 -5.40 -81.42
N ALA A 10 27.05 -4.92 -80.22
CA ALA A 10 27.93 -4.71 -79.05
C ALA A 10 27.26 -3.92 -77.88
N ASN A 11 27.16 -4.58 -76.71
CA ASN A 11 27.26 -4.15 -75.29
C ASN A 11 26.65 -2.84 -74.70
N THR A 12 25.76 -3.05 -73.72
CA THR A 12 25.65 -2.50 -72.33
C THR A 12 26.10 -1.05 -72.05
N ASP A 13 25.32 -0.20 -71.38
CA ASP A 13 24.94 -0.36 -69.96
C ASP A 13 23.69 0.47 -69.58
N ASN A 14 22.96 -0.04 -68.61
CA ASN A 14 21.63 0.32 -68.12
C ASN A 14 21.73 1.32 -66.95
N SER A 15 21.13 2.50 -67.06
CA SER A 15 20.89 3.42 -65.93
C SER A 15 19.40 3.65 -65.74
N SER A 16 18.81 2.84 -64.86
CA SER A 16 17.40 2.92 -64.44
C SER A 16 17.21 3.88 -63.27
N GLN A 17 16.30 4.84 -63.47
CA GLN A 17 15.19 5.27 -62.58
C GLN A 17 15.54 5.64 -61.12
N ARG A 18 15.48 6.92 -60.78
CA ARG A 18 14.31 7.72 -60.33
C ARG A 18 13.89 7.46 -58.86
N ASN A 19 14.16 8.51 -58.09
CA ASN A 19 13.85 8.75 -56.69
C ASN A 19 12.39 8.54 -56.26
N GLY A 20 12.23 8.04 -55.05
CA GLY A 20 11.00 8.07 -54.27
C GLY A 20 11.11 7.17 -53.03
N ASP A 21 11.89 7.57 -52.02
CA ASP A 21 12.09 6.78 -50.79
C ASP A 21 11.20 7.28 -49.64
N GLU A 22 10.59 6.30 -48.98
CA GLU A 22 9.54 6.36 -47.97
C GLU A 22 10.02 6.94 -46.64
N LEU A 23 9.12 7.63 -45.93
CA LEU A 23 9.27 7.95 -44.51
C LEU A 23 9.37 6.66 -43.67
N GLN A 24 10.60 6.20 -43.43
CA GLN A 24 10.89 5.13 -42.49
C GLN A 24 10.75 5.63 -41.04
N LYS A 25 9.73 5.13 -40.34
CA LYS A 25 9.60 5.26 -38.87
C LYS A 25 10.86 4.67 -38.21
N PRO A 26 11.51 5.36 -37.25
CA PRO A 26 12.71 4.85 -36.63
C PRO A 26 12.37 3.59 -35.81
N ARG A 27 12.98 2.47 -36.20
CA ARG A 27 12.97 1.22 -35.43
C ARG A 27 13.53 1.53 -34.04
N ARG A 28 12.68 1.38 -33.02
CA ARG A 28 13.05 1.58 -31.61
C ARG A 28 14.32 0.78 -31.32
N GLY A 29 15.35 1.50 -30.90
CA GLY A 29 16.68 0.98 -30.65
C GLY A 29 16.65 -0.31 -29.83
N SER A 30 17.44 -1.27 -30.30
CA SER A 30 17.79 -2.50 -29.61
C SER A 30 18.31 -2.14 -28.20
N TRP A 31 17.44 -2.23 -27.20
CA TRP A 31 17.84 -2.19 -25.80
C TRP A 31 18.88 -3.30 -25.59
N THR A 32 20.12 -2.91 -25.34
CA THR A 32 21.17 -3.83 -24.93
C THR A 32 20.62 -4.61 -23.73
N LYS A 33 20.60 -5.95 -23.84
CA LYS A 33 20.06 -6.84 -22.80
C LYS A 33 20.77 -6.52 -21.48
N GLY A 34 20.08 -5.73 -20.64
CA GLY A 34 20.57 -5.32 -19.34
C GLY A 34 21.04 -6.53 -18.56
N ARG A 35 22.25 -6.45 -18.02
CA ARG A 35 22.86 -7.49 -17.20
C ARG A 35 21.84 -7.97 -16.17
N LYS A 36 21.44 -9.25 -16.24
CA LYS A 36 20.41 -9.83 -15.38
C LYS A 36 20.73 -9.49 -13.91
N ARG A 37 19.91 -8.65 -13.28
CA ARG A 37 20.03 -8.33 -11.86
C ARG A 37 20.02 -9.65 -11.08
N LYS A 38 21.08 -9.91 -10.31
CA LYS A 38 21.14 -11.11 -9.45
C LYS A 38 19.99 -11.02 -8.47
N LYS A 39 19.07 -12.00 -8.51
CA LYS A 39 17.93 -12.06 -7.59
C LYS A 39 18.45 -12.04 -6.15
N PRO A 40 17.84 -11.25 -5.25
CA PRO A 40 18.21 -11.26 -3.84
C PRO A 40 18.08 -12.68 -3.29
N MET A 41 18.90 -13.01 -2.30
CA MET A 41 18.85 -14.30 -1.64
C MET A 41 17.45 -14.43 -1.03
N LYS A 42 16.67 -15.40 -1.52
CA LYS A 42 15.34 -15.69 -1.00
C LYS A 42 15.53 -16.69 0.13
N ASP A 43 14.95 -16.41 1.28
CA ASP A 43 14.91 -17.39 2.36
C ASP A 43 13.91 -18.49 1.99
N SER A 44 14.35 -19.74 2.03
CA SER A 44 13.47 -20.88 1.74
C SER A 44 12.48 -21.16 2.89
N ASN A 45 12.79 -20.69 4.10
CA ASN A 45 11.97 -20.90 5.29
C ASN A 45 10.98 -19.76 5.53
N ALA A 46 11.07 -18.66 4.77
CA ALA A 46 10.13 -17.55 4.90
C ALA A 46 8.77 -17.93 4.29
N PRO A 47 7.66 -17.55 4.94
CA PRO A 47 6.34 -17.74 4.37
C PRO A 47 6.24 -17.04 3.01
N LYS A 48 5.47 -17.62 2.09
CA LYS A 48 5.32 -17.10 0.73
C LYS A 48 4.29 -15.98 0.72
N ALA A 49 4.60 -14.87 0.06
CA ALA A 49 3.70 -13.71 -0.03
C ALA A 49 2.32 -14.13 -0.60
N PRO A 50 1.22 -13.62 -0.02
CA PRO A 50 -0.13 -13.95 -0.43
C PRO A 50 -0.41 -13.38 -1.82
N LEU A 51 -1.26 -14.05 -2.58
CA LEU A 51 -1.73 -13.55 -3.87
C LEU A 51 -2.83 -12.51 -3.65
N THR A 52 -2.74 -11.39 -4.37
CA THR A 52 -3.79 -10.36 -4.38
C THR A 52 -5.05 -10.88 -5.08
N GLY A 53 -6.21 -10.28 -4.80
CA GLY A 53 -7.48 -10.69 -5.41
C GLY A 53 -7.44 -10.68 -6.93
N TYR A 54 -6.81 -9.65 -7.52
CA TYR A 54 -6.57 -9.59 -8.97
C TYR A 54 -5.76 -10.77 -9.49
N VAL A 55 -4.64 -11.11 -8.83
CA VAL A 55 -3.78 -12.22 -9.28
C VAL A 55 -4.48 -13.56 -9.13
N ARG A 56 -5.34 -13.72 -8.11
CA ARG A 56 -6.20 -14.92 -7.95
C ARG A 56 -7.17 -15.06 -9.11
N PHE A 57 -7.96 -14.01 -9.37
CA PHE A 57 -8.87 -13.97 -10.51
C PHE A 57 -8.15 -14.29 -11.83
N MET A 58 -7.01 -13.64 -12.06
CA MET A 58 -6.21 -13.85 -13.26
C MET A 58 -5.70 -15.28 -13.39
N ASN A 59 -5.38 -15.98 -12.28
CA ASN A 59 -4.92 -17.37 -12.34
C ASN A 59 -6.07 -18.32 -12.65
N ASP A 60 -7.20 -18.17 -11.95
CA ASP A 60 -8.36 -19.05 -12.09
C ASP A 60 -8.98 -18.91 -13.49
N ARG A 61 -9.18 -17.67 -13.96
CA ARG A 61 -9.78 -17.40 -15.27
C ARG A 61 -8.83 -17.71 -16.43
N ARG A 62 -7.51 -17.59 -16.22
CA ARG A 62 -6.51 -17.99 -17.22
C ARG A 62 -6.48 -19.49 -17.43
N GLU A 63 -6.65 -20.29 -16.38
CA GLU A 63 -6.72 -21.75 -16.52
C GLU A 63 -7.95 -22.16 -17.34
N GLN A 64 -9.10 -21.53 -17.06
CA GLN A 64 -10.34 -21.74 -17.82
C GLN A 64 -10.18 -21.35 -19.30
N LEU A 65 -9.66 -20.15 -19.58
CA LEU A 65 -9.46 -19.70 -20.96
C LEU A 65 -8.42 -20.53 -21.72
N ARG A 66 -7.41 -21.09 -21.04
CA ARG A 66 -6.45 -21.99 -21.68
C ARG A 66 -7.09 -23.33 -22.04
N ALA A 67 -8.01 -23.82 -21.21
CA ALA A 67 -8.77 -25.04 -21.49
C ALA A 67 -9.77 -24.83 -22.64
N GLU A 68 -10.44 -23.68 -22.69
CA GLU A 68 -11.40 -23.34 -23.75
C GLU A 68 -10.73 -22.97 -25.08
N ARG A 69 -9.56 -22.31 -25.03
CA ARG A 69 -8.86 -21.75 -26.19
C ARG A 69 -7.35 -22.03 -26.11
N PRO A 70 -6.93 -23.29 -26.33
CA PRO A 70 -5.51 -23.66 -26.27
C PRO A 70 -4.66 -22.98 -27.36
N ASP A 71 -5.28 -22.53 -28.46
CA ASP A 71 -4.60 -21.91 -29.61
C ASP A 71 -4.16 -20.45 -29.36
N VAL A 72 -4.72 -19.81 -28.33
CA VAL A 72 -4.48 -18.40 -28.04
C VAL A 72 -3.21 -18.24 -27.21
N PRO A 73 -2.26 -17.38 -27.62
CA PRO A 73 -1.00 -17.24 -26.92
C PRO A 73 -1.18 -16.55 -25.56
N PHE A 74 -0.37 -16.96 -24.57
CA PHE A 74 -0.43 -16.49 -23.19
C PHE A 74 -0.52 -14.95 -22.99
N PRO A 75 0.22 -14.11 -23.76
CA PRO A 75 0.13 -12.66 -23.64
C PRO A 75 -1.26 -12.11 -24.02
N GLU A 76 -1.93 -12.75 -24.98
CA GLU A 76 -3.26 -12.35 -25.46
C GLU A 76 -4.31 -12.64 -24.40
N ILE A 77 -4.30 -13.85 -23.84
CA ILE A 77 -5.17 -14.25 -22.72
C ILE A 77 -5.01 -13.29 -21.54
N THR A 78 -3.76 -12.94 -21.20
CA THR A 78 -3.48 -12.02 -20.09
C THR A 78 -4.03 -10.61 -20.36
N ARG A 79 -4.01 -10.14 -21.61
CA ARG A 79 -4.57 -8.83 -21.97
C ARG A 79 -6.10 -8.83 -21.88
N MET A 80 -6.74 -9.89 -22.38
CA MET A 80 -8.20 -10.05 -22.32
C MET A 80 -8.70 -10.03 -20.87
N LEU A 81 -8.06 -10.80 -19.99
CA LEU A 81 -8.43 -10.88 -18.58
C LEU A 81 -8.19 -9.57 -17.80
N GLY A 82 -7.13 -8.84 -18.13
CA GLY A 82 -6.90 -7.52 -17.52
C GLY A 82 -7.98 -6.52 -17.90
N ASN A 83 -8.45 -6.56 -19.16
CA ASN A 83 -9.57 -5.74 -19.62
C ASN A 83 -10.89 -6.16 -18.98
N GLU A 84 -11.12 -7.47 -18.79
CA GLU A 84 -12.28 -8.02 -18.09
C GLU A 84 -12.32 -7.49 -16.66
N TRP A 85 -11.23 -7.66 -15.90
CA TRP A 85 -11.12 -7.15 -14.53
C TRP A 85 -11.39 -5.66 -14.39
N SER A 86 -10.87 -4.84 -15.31
CA SER A 86 -11.06 -3.38 -15.26
C SER A 86 -12.50 -2.93 -15.58
N LYS A 87 -13.30 -3.78 -16.21
CA LYS A 87 -14.70 -3.50 -16.58
C LYS A 87 -15.71 -4.05 -15.57
N LEU A 88 -15.29 -4.95 -14.68
CA LEU A 88 -16.16 -5.52 -13.65
C LEU A 88 -16.44 -4.46 -12.56
N PRO A 89 -17.71 -4.21 -12.19
CA PRO A 89 -18.04 -3.31 -11.10
C PRO A 89 -17.59 -3.90 -9.75
N PRO A 90 -17.20 -3.05 -8.78
CA PRO A 90 -16.74 -3.48 -7.45
C PRO A 90 -17.78 -4.30 -6.67
N GLU A 91 -19.07 -4.15 -6.98
CA GLU A 91 -20.18 -4.90 -6.36
C GLU A 91 -20.41 -6.29 -6.94
N GLU A 92 -19.71 -6.68 -8.00
CA GLU A 92 -19.90 -8.00 -8.55
C GLU A 92 -19.45 -9.06 -7.55
N LYS A 93 -20.39 -9.94 -7.14
CA LYS A 93 -20.16 -10.96 -6.11
C LYS A 93 -18.89 -11.80 -6.37
N GLN A 94 -18.51 -11.98 -7.64
CA GLN A 94 -17.27 -12.68 -7.98
C GLN A 94 -16.02 -11.88 -7.60
N LEU A 95 -15.98 -10.58 -7.92
CA LEU A 95 -14.87 -9.69 -7.58
C LEU A 95 -14.69 -9.59 -6.07
N GLN A 96 -15.79 -9.38 -5.33
CA GLN A 96 -15.78 -9.31 -3.88
C GLN A 96 -15.23 -10.60 -3.25
N ARG A 97 -15.64 -11.78 -3.73
CA ARG A 97 -15.14 -13.07 -3.23
C ARG A 97 -13.62 -13.20 -3.35
N TYR A 98 -13.03 -12.75 -4.47
CA TYR A 98 -11.57 -12.81 -4.66
C TYR A 98 -10.82 -11.81 -3.77
N LEU A 99 -11.41 -10.64 -3.51
CA LEU A 99 -10.86 -9.64 -2.61
C LEU A 99 -10.90 -10.13 -1.16
N ASP A 100 -12.03 -10.68 -0.71
CA ASP A 100 -12.20 -11.25 0.62
C ASP A 100 -11.21 -12.40 0.87
N GLU A 101 -11.07 -13.31 -0.10
CA GLU A 101 -10.12 -14.42 -0.01
C GLU A 101 -8.67 -13.93 0.03
N ALA A 102 -8.34 -12.87 -0.72
CA ALA A 102 -7.02 -12.29 -0.68
C ALA A 102 -6.72 -11.62 0.67
N GLU A 103 -7.70 -10.98 1.30
CA GLU A 103 -7.54 -10.40 2.63
C GLU A 103 -7.37 -11.48 3.70
N ARG A 104 -8.16 -12.56 3.66
CA ARG A 104 -7.96 -13.73 4.54
C ARG A 104 -6.56 -14.33 4.41
N ASP A 105 -6.08 -14.50 3.18
CA ASP A 105 -4.73 -15.02 2.93
C ASP A 105 -3.64 -14.05 3.41
N LYS A 106 -3.88 -12.75 3.30
CA LYS A 106 -2.99 -11.71 3.82
C LYS A 106 -2.91 -11.76 5.34
N GLU A 107 -4.02 -11.91 6.04
CA GLU A 107 -4.03 -12.09 7.49
C GLU A 107 -3.30 -13.36 7.94
N ARG A 108 -3.53 -14.48 7.24
CA ARG A 108 -2.79 -15.74 7.51
C ARG A 108 -1.28 -15.52 7.33
N TYR A 109 -0.88 -14.92 6.22
CA TYR A 109 0.52 -14.63 5.93
C TYR A 109 1.14 -13.70 6.99
N MET A 110 0.43 -12.66 7.43
CA MET A 110 0.93 -11.76 8.48
C MET A 110 1.20 -12.53 9.78
N ARG A 111 0.27 -13.39 10.20
CA ARG A 111 0.44 -14.24 11.38
C ARG A 111 1.62 -15.22 11.24
N GLU A 112 1.78 -15.85 10.08
CA GLU A 112 2.92 -16.74 9.81
C GLU A 112 4.24 -15.98 9.78
N LEU A 113 4.26 -14.78 9.19
CA LEU A 113 5.44 -13.93 9.10
C LEU A 113 5.88 -13.44 10.47
N GLU A 114 4.96 -13.08 11.36
CA GLU A 114 5.28 -12.71 12.75
C GLU A 114 5.92 -13.87 13.52
N LYS A 115 5.39 -15.08 13.36
CA LYS A 115 5.99 -16.29 13.95
C LYS A 115 7.37 -16.56 13.36
N TYR A 116 7.51 -16.43 12.04
CA TYR A 116 8.77 -16.62 11.34
C TYR A 116 9.85 -15.65 11.84
N GLN A 117 9.51 -14.37 12.01
CA GLN A 117 10.43 -13.34 12.49
C GLN A 117 10.99 -13.63 13.89
N LYS A 118 10.26 -14.37 14.74
CA LYS A 118 10.71 -14.77 16.08
C LYS A 118 11.65 -15.98 16.06
N THR A 119 11.76 -16.69 14.94
CA THR A 119 12.53 -17.94 14.84
C THR A 119 14.03 -17.67 14.63
N GLU A 120 14.89 -18.55 15.15
CA GLU A 120 16.35 -18.47 14.96
C GLU A 120 16.77 -18.51 13.47
N ALA A 121 16.00 -19.18 12.63
CA ALA A 121 16.17 -19.19 11.18
C ALA A 121 16.17 -17.77 10.58
N TYR A 122 15.23 -16.91 11.01
CA TYR A 122 15.14 -15.53 10.55
C TYR A 122 16.32 -14.68 11.03
N LYS A 123 16.76 -14.86 12.29
CA LYS A 123 17.94 -14.18 12.83
C LYS A 123 19.21 -14.58 12.07
N HIS A 124 19.39 -15.86 11.79
CA HIS A 124 20.52 -16.38 11.02
C HIS A 124 20.51 -15.87 9.58
N PHE A 125 19.36 -15.90 8.90
CA PHE A 125 19.21 -15.35 7.55
C PHE A 125 19.55 -13.85 7.50
N THR A 126 19.01 -13.07 8.44
CA THR A 126 19.25 -11.63 8.54
C THR A 126 20.74 -11.32 8.77
N ARG A 127 21.41 -12.08 9.65
CA ARG A 127 22.86 -11.98 9.88
C ARG A 127 23.67 -12.27 8.62
N LYS A 128 23.35 -13.35 7.90
CA LYS A 128 24.01 -13.75 6.65
C LYS A 128 23.82 -12.71 5.52
N VAL A 129 22.66 -12.06 5.47
CA VAL A 129 22.39 -10.96 4.53
C VAL A 129 23.26 -9.73 4.88
N GLN A 130 23.34 -9.36 6.16
CA GLN A 130 24.17 -8.23 6.62
C GLN A 130 25.67 -8.45 6.37
N GLU A 131 26.18 -9.64 6.65
CA GLU A 131 27.59 -10.00 6.43
C GLU A 131 27.97 -9.91 4.94
N LYS A 132 27.12 -10.41 4.06
CA LYS A 132 27.30 -10.31 2.61
C LYS A 132 27.26 -8.86 2.10
N GLN A 133 26.47 -8.01 2.74
CA GLN A 133 26.40 -6.58 2.39
C GLN A 133 27.64 -5.82 2.87
N LYS A 134 28.16 -6.14 4.07
CA LYS A 134 29.45 -5.63 4.56
C LYS A 134 30.62 -6.07 3.65
N GLY A 135 30.66 -7.33 3.24
CA GLY A 135 31.69 -7.84 2.32
C GLY A 135 31.67 -7.20 0.92
N LYS A 136 30.48 -6.86 0.40
CA LYS A 136 30.36 -6.09 -0.86
C LYS A 136 30.89 -4.66 -0.76
N ARG A 137 30.64 -3.98 0.36
CA ARG A 137 31.17 -2.62 0.60
C ARG A 137 32.69 -2.61 0.65
N HIS A 138 33.28 -3.62 1.31
CA HIS A 138 34.73 -3.76 1.44
C HIS A 138 35.43 -4.12 0.11
N ARG A 139 34.75 -4.83 -0.80
CA ARG A 139 35.25 -5.15 -2.15
C ARG A 139 35.09 -3.99 -3.13
N GLY A 140 33.97 -3.24 -3.06
CA GLY A 140 33.73 -2.07 -3.90
C GLY A 140 34.65 -0.87 -3.59
N GLN A 141 35.24 -0.83 -2.39
CA GLN A 141 36.22 0.21 -2.02
C GLN A 141 37.61 -0.04 -2.63
N LYS A 142 38.01 -1.30 -2.87
CA LYS A 142 39.29 -1.64 -3.52
C LYS A 142 39.29 -1.46 -5.04
N ASP A 143 38.12 -1.50 -5.67
CA ASP A 143 37.99 -1.36 -7.14
C ASP A 143 37.83 0.12 -7.58
N ALA A 144 37.79 1.07 -6.63
CA ALA A 144 37.51 2.50 -6.90
C ALA A 144 38.76 3.41 -6.94
N GLU A 145 39.96 2.90 -6.63
CA GLU A 145 41.21 3.68 -6.63
C GLU A 145 41.90 3.79 -8.00
N GLY A 146 41.32 3.25 -9.08
CA GLY A 146 42.01 3.13 -10.37
C GLY A 146 41.22 3.47 -11.63
N LYS A 147 40.19 4.33 -11.58
CA LYS A 147 39.54 4.80 -12.81
C LYS A 147 39.03 6.22 -12.72
N ASP A 148 39.63 7.05 -13.56
CA ASP A 148 39.27 8.43 -13.89
C ASP A 148 37.75 8.56 -14.07
N ARG A 149 37.08 9.23 -13.12
CA ARG A 149 35.65 9.52 -13.20
C ARG A 149 35.48 10.73 -14.09
N THR A 150 35.06 10.52 -15.34
CA THR A 150 34.68 11.61 -16.23
C THR A 150 33.42 12.31 -15.72
N VAL A 151 33.34 13.62 -15.95
CA VAL A 151 32.34 14.59 -15.46
C VAL A 151 30.86 14.24 -15.78
N PHE A 152 30.59 13.16 -16.52
CA PHE A 152 29.24 12.73 -16.91
C PHE A 152 28.61 11.61 -16.07
N ASP A 153 29.30 11.05 -15.06
CA ASP A 153 28.68 10.10 -14.12
C ASP A 153 27.88 10.82 -13.01
N ILE A 154 26.77 11.47 -13.38
CA ILE A 154 25.78 11.97 -12.41
C ILE A 154 24.96 10.76 -11.93
N PRO A 155 25.08 10.33 -10.66
CA PRO A 155 24.42 9.13 -10.17
C PRO A 155 22.99 9.47 -9.72
N ILE A 156 22.06 9.54 -10.66
CA ILE A 156 20.62 9.68 -10.35
C ILE A 156 20.07 8.37 -9.71
N PHE A 157 20.85 7.30 -9.71
CA PHE A 157 20.48 5.96 -9.21
C PHE A 157 21.56 5.31 -8.33
N THR A 158 22.35 6.08 -7.57
CA THR A 158 23.12 5.49 -6.48
C THR A 158 22.17 4.85 -5.46
N GLU A 159 22.58 3.73 -4.89
CA GLU A 159 21.84 3.02 -3.83
C GLU A 159 21.48 3.95 -2.66
N GLU A 160 22.29 4.99 -2.44
CA GLU A 160 22.04 6.08 -1.50
C GLU A 160 20.84 6.95 -1.87
N PHE A 161 20.67 7.34 -3.13
CA PHE A 161 19.52 8.14 -3.58
C PHE A 161 18.20 7.36 -3.47
N LEU A 162 18.19 6.08 -3.85
CA LEU A 162 17.01 5.22 -3.70
C LEU A 162 16.66 4.98 -2.23
N ASN A 163 17.67 4.79 -1.36
CA ASN A 163 17.46 4.67 0.08
C ASN A 163 17.03 6.00 0.72
N HIS A 164 17.47 7.13 0.18
CA HIS A 164 17.03 8.45 0.61
C HIS A 164 15.56 8.68 0.22
N SER A 165 15.18 8.45 -1.04
CA SER A 165 13.80 8.54 -1.51
C SER A 165 12.85 7.61 -0.73
N LYS A 166 13.30 6.38 -0.42
CA LYS A 166 12.52 5.45 0.41
C LYS A 166 12.32 5.98 1.83
N ARG A 167 13.40 6.44 2.49
CA ARG A 167 13.30 7.07 3.83
C ARG A 167 12.43 8.31 3.80
N GLU A 168 12.52 9.11 2.75
CA GLU A 168 11.73 10.33 2.59
C GLU A 168 10.24 10.00 2.39
N ALA A 169 9.90 8.94 1.66
CA ALA A 169 8.54 8.43 1.53
C ALA A 169 8.00 7.90 2.88
N GLU A 170 8.81 7.16 3.63
CA GLU A 170 8.46 6.70 4.98
C GLU A 170 8.21 7.90 5.93
N MET A 171 9.07 8.92 5.89
CA MET A 171 8.88 10.15 6.67
C MET A 171 7.61 10.91 6.28
N ARG A 172 7.27 10.97 4.99
CA ARG A 172 6.00 11.56 4.53
C ARG A 172 4.79 10.79 5.07
N GLN A 173 4.83 9.46 5.01
CA GLN A 173 3.77 8.62 5.58
C GLN A 173 3.65 8.81 7.09
N LEU A 174 4.77 8.82 7.82
CA LEU A 174 4.77 9.04 9.26
C LEU A 174 4.18 10.41 9.63
N ARG A 175 4.54 11.47 8.89
CA ARG A 175 3.94 12.80 9.08
C ARG A 175 2.44 12.79 8.86
N LYS A 176 1.97 12.11 7.80
CA LYS A 176 0.54 11.96 7.53
C LYS A 176 -0.17 11.23 8.67
N THR A 177 0.35 10.07 9.10
CA THR A 177 -0.25 9.31 10.19
C THR A 177 -0.21 10.05 11.51
N ASN A 178 0.85 10.81 11.78
CA ASN A 178 0.96 11.58 13.02
C ASN A 178 -0.08 12.71 13.05
N MET A 179 -0.28 13.40 11.93
CA MET A 179 -1.35 14.40 11.78
C MET A 179 -2.74 13.77 12.01
N GLU A 180 -3.01 12.59 11.45
CA GLU A 180 -4.28 11.87 11.69
C GLU A 180 -4.45 11.48 13.18
N TYR A 181 -3.38 11.08 13.87
CA TYR A 181 -3.43 10.80 15.31
C TYR A 181 -3.65 12.07 16.14
N GLU A 182 -3.00 13.17 15.78
CA GLU A 182 -3.18 14.47 16.43
C GLU A 182 -4.63 14.96 16.29
N GLU A 183 -5.24 14.83 15.11
CA GLU A 183 -6.66 15.15 14.89
C GLU A 183 -7.59 14.29 15.75
N ARG A 184 -7.37 12.97 15.81
CA ARG A 184 -8.17 12.06 16.64
C ARG A 184 -8.02 12.39 18.12
N ASN A 185 -6.81 12.68 18.57
CA ASN A 185 -6.54 13.07 19.95
C ASN A 185 -7.23 14.39 20.30
N ALA A 186 -7.21 15.38 19.40
CA ALA A 186 -7.91 16.65 19.59
C ALA A 186 -9.43 16.45 19.71
N ALA A 187 -10.02 15.58 18.87
CA ALA A 187 -11.43 15.25 18.94
C ALA A 187 -11.81 14.57 20.27
N LEU A 188 -10.99 13.61 20.72
CA LEU A 188 -11.17 12.95 22.03
C LEU A 188 -11.05 13.94 23.18
N GLN A 189 -10.06 14.84 23.13
CA GLN A 189 -9.85 15.86 24.15
C GLN A 189 -11.08 16.77 24.27
N LYS A 190 -11.62 17.24 23.13
CA LYS A 190 -12.86 18.03 23.10
C LYS A 190 -14.06 17.28 23.69
N HIS A 191 -14.15 15.97 23.44
CA HIS A 191 -15.22 15.14 24.02
C HIS A 191 -15.08 15.02 25.54
N VAL A 192 -13.86 14.80 26.04
CA VAL A 192 -13.56 14.78 27.48
C VAL A 192 -13.91 16.10 28.14
N GLU A 193 -13.55 17.24 27.54
CA GLU A 193 -13.90 18.57 28.03
C GLU A 193 -15.42 18.78 28.07
N SER A 194 -16.12 18.36 27.01
CA SER A 194 -17.58 18.43 26.95
C SER A 194 -18.24 17.60 28.06
N MET A 195 -17.76 16.38 28.30
CA MET A 195 -18.25 15.52 29.38
C MET A 195 -17.95 16.12 30.76
N ARG A 196 -16.74 16.65 30.98
CA ARG A 196 -16.39 17.33 32.23
C ARG A 196 -17.34 18.50 32.52
N GLY A 197 -17.60 19.35 31.54
CA GLY A 197 -18.55 20.45 31.70
C GLY A 197 -19.99 19.96 31.94
N ALA A 198 -20.38 18.79 31.42
CA ALA A 198 -21.68 18.20 31.74
C ALA A 198 -21.75 17.68 33.19
N VAL A 199 -20.68 17.07 33.68
CA VAL A 199 -20.56 16.65 35.08
C VAL A 199 -20.65 17.86 36.01
N GLU A 200 -19.90 18.93 35.75
CA GLU A 200 -19.93 20.16 36.57
C GLU A 200 -21.33 20.77 36.64
N ARG A 201 -22.08 20.79 35.52
CA ARG A 201 -23.48 21.25 35.52
C ARG A 201 -24.38 20.37 36.40
N LEU A 202 -24.28 19.04 36.24
CA LEU A 202 -25.06 18.10 37.04
C LEU A 202 -24.72 18.19 38.53
N GLU A 203 -23.44 18.38 38.88
CA GLU A 203 -23.02 18.60 40.26
C GLU A 203 -23.63 19.89 40.82
N GLY A 204 -23.66 20.97 40.02
CA GLY A 204 -24.35 22.21 40.37
C GLY A 204 -25.84 22.01 40.63
N ASP A 205 -26.55 21.32 39.74
CA ASP A 205 -27.98 21.02 39.88
C ASP A 205 -28.25 20.18 41.15
N VAL A 206 -27.41 19.18 41.42
CA VAL A 206 -27.50 18.36 42.64
C VAL A 206 -27.27 19.19 43.90
N MET A 207 -26.30 20.12 43.89
CA MET A 207 -26.09 21.02 45.01
C MET A 207 -27.30 21.93 45.25
N GLN A 208 -27.87 22.49 44.18
CA GLN A 208 -29.04 23.36 44.26
C GLN A 208 -30.26 22.61 44.81
N GLU A 209 -30.52 21.39 44.34
CA GLU A 209 -31.61 20.57 44.86
C GLU A 209 -31.39 20.14 46.31
N ARG A 210 -30.13 19.90 46.72
CA ARG A 210 -29.80 19.63 48.14
C ARG A 210 -30.10 20.84 49.01
N GLU A 211 -29.73 22.04 48.58
CA GLU A 211 -30.02 23.28 49.29
C GLU A 211 -31.53 23.51 49.40
N ARG A 212 -32.26 23.36 48.28
CA ARG A 212 -33.73 23.48 48.25
C ARG A 212 -34.41 22.49 49.21
N ASN A 213 -33.98 21.23 49.21
CA ASN A 213 -34.48 20.23 50.17
C ASN A 213 -34.13 20.61 51.62
N GLY A 214 -32.92 21.12 51.87
CA GLY A 214 -32.51 21.62 53.18
C GLY A 214 -33.43 22.73 53.69
N LEU A 215 -33.76 23.71 52.84
CA LEU A 215 -34.69 24.80 53.18
C LEU A 215 -36.10 24.27 53.46
N LEU A 216 -36.59 23.32 52.67
CA LEU A 216 -37.89 22.68 52.90
C LEU A 216 -37.91 21.93 54.24
N HIS A 217 -36.83 21.22 54.59
CA HIS A 217 -36.71 20.56 55.88
C HIS A 217 -36.72 21.56 57.04
N GLN A 218 -36.00 22.68 56.93
CA GLN A 218 -36.04 23.76 57.93
C GLN A 218 -37.44 24.36 58.08
N HIS A 219 -38.15 24.55 56.97
CA HIS A 219 -39.51 25.06 57.00
C HIS A 219 -40.47 24.09 57.70
N LEU A 220 -40.37 22.78 57.39
CA LEU A 220 -41.15 21.74 58.07
C LEU A 220 -40.85 21.69 59.56
N GLU A 221 -39.59 21.80 59.95
CA GLU A 221 -39.17 21.82 61.36
C GLU A 221 -39.73 23.05 62.08
N THR A 222 -39.68 24.22 61.45
CA THR A 222 -40.26 25.46 61.98
C THR A 222 -41.77 25.31 62.20
N LEU A 223 -42.50 24.74 61.24
CA LEU A 223 -43.94 24.49 61.36
C LEU A 223 -44.24 23.49 62.50
N ARG A 224 -43.48 22.40 62.59
CA ARG A 224 -43.61 21.41 63.68
C ARG A 224 -43.40 22.04 65.04
N GLN A 225 -42.37 22.86 65.20
CA GLN A 225 -42.08 23.58 66.45
C GLN A 225 -43.20 24.56 66.80
N ALA A 226 -43.68 25.32 65.81
CA ALA A 226 -44.80 26.25 66.01
C ALA A 226 -46.07 25.52 66.47
N LEU A 227 -46.46 24.44 65.80
CA LEU A 227 -47.61 23.62 66.18
C LEU A 227 -47.44 23.01 67.59
N THR A 228 -46.28 22.41 67.87
CA THR A 228 -46.00 21.81 69.18
C THR A 228 -46.08 22.85 70.29
N SER A 229 -45.54 24.05 70.06
CA SER A 229 -45.63 25.18 71.00
C SER A 229 -47.09 25.61 71.21
N SER A 230 -47.86 25.80 70.13
CA SER A 230 -49.28 26.20 70.22
C SER A 230 -50.16 25.17 70.94
N PHE A 231 -49.88 23.87 70.78
CA PHE A 231 -50.65 22.80 71.44
C PHE A 231 -50.13 22.43 72.84
N SER A 232 -48.98 22.97 73.27
CA SER A 232 -48.38 22.64 74.58
C SER A 232 -49.24 23.02 75.79
N SER A 233 -50.15 23.99 75.63
CA SER A 233 -51.03 24.47 76.69
C SER A 233 -52.44 23.86 76.64
N VAL A 234 -52.72 22.98 75.67
CA VAL A 234 -54.04 22.35 75.54
C VAL A 234 -54.09 21.11 76.46
N PRO A 235 -54.98 21.08 77.46
CA PRO A 235 -55.12 19.92 78.33
C PRO A 235 -55.69 18.73 77.55
N LEU A 236 -55.06 17.57 77.69
CA LEU A 236 -55.56 16.32 77.14
C LEU A 236 -56.79 15.85 77.93
N PRO A 237 -57.86 15.38 77.27
CA PRO A 237 -59.06 14.84 77.90
C PRO A 237 -58.83 13.49 78.59
#